data_AF-A0A2D3WI14-F1
#
_entry.id   AF-A0A2D3WI14-F1
#
_cell.length_a   1.000
_cell.length_b   1.000
_cell.length_c   1.000
_cell.angle_alpha   90.00
_cell.angle_beta   90.00
_cell.angle_gamma   90.00
#
_symmetry.space_group_name_H-M   'P 1'
#
loop_
_entity.id
_entity.type
_entity.pdbx_description
1 polymer ?
#
loop_
_entity_poly.entity_id
_entity_poly.type
_entity_poly.pdbx_seq_one_letter_code
_entity_poly.pdbx_strand_id
1 'polypeptide(L)' 'MIISPSLADGKGIEYVRGSFNRYDPDYLFYKGKVYRWQQSRKYPKHHLGEGYSDHLPIYALFRL' A
#
# COMPACT_ATOMS: atom_id res chain seq x y z
N MET A 1 -8.64 -3.02 16.93
CA MET A 1 -9.45 -2.21 16.00
C MET A 1 -8.49 -1.39 15.16
N ILE A 2 -8.55 -1.43 13.82
CA ILE A 2 -7.63 -0.65 12.95
C ILE A 2 -7.98 0.85 12.98
N ILE A 3 -9.24 1.17 13.26
CA ILE A 3 -9.74 2.54 13.34
C ILE A 3 -9.73 2.98 14.80
N SER A 4 -9.11 4.13 15.07
CA SER A 4 -9.18 4.76 16.38
C SER A 4 -10.63 5.19 16.68
N PRO A 5 -11.15 4.99 17.91
CA PRO A 5 -12.45 5.54 18.30
C PRO A 5 -12.57 7.05 18.05
N SER A 6 -11.47 7.80 18.17
CA SER A 6 -11.42 9.24 17.92
C SER A 6 -11.66 9.64 16.45
N LEU A 7 -11.65 8.69 15.52
CA LEU A 7 -11.96 8.92 14.10
C LEU A 7 -13.42 8.58 13.78
N ALA A 8 -14.23 8.26 14.79
CA ALA A 8 -15.61 7.83 14.68
C ALA A 8 -16.50 8.44 15.78
N ASP A 9 -16.05 9.51 16.43
CA ASP A 9 -16.72 10.14 17.57
C ASP A 9 -17.52 11.40 17.19
N GLY A 10 -17.61 11.74 15.90
CA GLY A 10 -18.31 12.94 15.44
C GLY A 10 -17.54 14.24 15.61
N LYS A 11 -16.25 14.21 15.98
CA LYS A 11 -15.48 15.41 16.33
C LYS A 11 -14.24 15.58 15.45
N GLY A 12 -14.27 16.59 14.59
CA GLY A 12 -13.12 16.94 13.75
C GLY A 12 -12.90 15.90 12.65
N ILE A 13 -11.70 15.34 12.57
CA ILE A 13 -11.34 14.41 11.49
C ILE A 13 -12.04 13.07 11.70
N GLU A 14 -12.88 12.70 10.74
CA GLU A 14 -13.59 11.42 10.73
C GLU A 14 -13.10 10.50 9.62
N TYR A 15 -13.03 9.20 9.93
CA TYR A 15 -12.90 8.16 8.93
C TYR A 15 -14.19 8.01 8.13
N VAL A 16 -14.06 8.02 6.79
CA VAL A 16 -15.20 7.71 5.91
C VAL A 16 -15.43 6.20 5.91
N ARG A 17 -16.55 5.76 6.48
CA ARG A 17 -16.89 4.33 6.62
C ARG A 17 -16.88 3.61 5.26
N GLY A 18 -16.09 2.54 5.18
CA GLY A 18 -15.95 1.71 3.99
C GLY A 18 -14.96 2.24 2.95
N SER A 19 -14.22 3.31 3.27
CA SER A 19 -13.25 3.92 2.33
C SER A 19 -11.89 3.25 2.28
N PHE A 20 -11.64 2.22 3.11
CA PHE A 20 -10.43 1.44 2.98
C PHE A 20 -10.32 0.84 1.58
N ASN A 21 -9.21 1.11 0.91
CA ASN A 21 -8.94 0.56 -0.40
C ASN A 21 -7.44 0.34 -0.59
N ARG A 22 -7.11 -0.44 -1.62
CA ARG A 22 -5.75 -0.72 -2.03
C ARG A 22 -5.23 0.40 -2.93
N TYR A 23 -4.01 0.85 -2.70
CA TYR A 23 -3.29 1.69 -3.64
C TYR A 23 -2.55 0.80 -4.64
N ASP A 24 -3.09 0.70 -5.85
CA ASP A 24 -2.63 -0.22 -6.90
C ASP A 24 -2.49 0.42 -8.28
N PRO A 25 -1.77 1.56 -8.41
CA PRO A 25 -1.50 2.13 -9.72
C PRO A 25 -0.68 1.19 -10.61
N ASP A 26 -0.91 1.27 -11.92
CA ASP A 26 -0.35 0.35 -12.92
C ASP A 26 1.18 0.21 -12.85
N TYR A 27 1.90 1.26 -12.46
CA TYR A 27 3.36 1.24 -12.37
C TYR A 27 3.90 0.28 -11.29
N LEU A 28 3.09 -0.12 -10.32
CA LEU A 28 3.47 -1.13 -9.32
C LEU A 28 3.43 -2.56 -9.89
N PHE A 29 2.98 -2.73 -11.14
CA PHE A 29 2.81 -4.03 -11.77
C PHE A 29 3.68 -4.19 -13.01
N TYR A 30 4.14 -5.41 -13.22
CA TYR A 30 4.79 -5.85 -14.43
C TYR A 30 4.16 -7.16 -14.88
N LYS A 31 3.58 -7.16 -16.10
CA LYS A 31 2.86 -8.33 -16.66
C LYS A 31 1.76 -8.87 -15.73
N GLY A 32 0.97 -7.97 -15.15
CA GLY A 32 -0.17 -8.30 -14.28
C GLY A 32 0.21 -8.84 -12.89
N LYS A 33 1.48 -8.76 -12.51
CA LYS A 33 1.98 -9.16 -11.18
C LYS A 33 2.68 -7.99 -10.52
N VAL A 34 2.63 -7.90 -9.19
CA VAL A 34 3.37 -6.88 -8.43
C VAL A 34 4.85 -6.96 -8.83
N TYR A 35 5.41 -5.85 -9.29
CA TYR A 35 6.82 -5.74 -9.64
C TYR A 35 7.63 -5.58 -8.35
N ARG A 36 7.72 -6.66 -7.59
CA ARG A 36 8.45 -6.74 -6.32
C ARG A 36 9.95 -6.46 -6.50
N TRP A 37 10.66 -6.20 -5.42
CA TRP A 37 12.10 -6.06 -5.40
C TRP A 37 12.83 -7.17 -6.18
N GLN A 38 13.70 -6.76 -7.09
CA GLN A 38 14.44 -7.67 -7.95
C GLN A 38 15.82 -7.99 -7.38
N GLN A 39 16.28 -9.21 -7.68
CA GLN A 39 17.60 -9.69 -7.31
C GLN A 39 18.34 -10.18 -8.55
N SER A 40 19.67 -10.05 -8.51
CA SER A 40 20.53 -10.61 -9.54
C SER A 40 20.36 -12.12 -9.64
N ARG A 41 20.52 -12.64 -10.86
CA ARG A 41 20.41 -14.08 -11.13
C ARG A 41 21.71 -14.85 -10.86
N LYS A 42 22.84 -14.14 -10.78
CA LYS A 42 24.16 -14.70 -10.50
C LYS A 42 24.39 -14.78 -8.99
N TYR A 43 25.09 -15.82 -8.56
CA TYR A 43 25.48 -15.98 -7.16
C TYR A 43 26.81 -15.24 -6.85
N PRO A 44 26.93 -14.58 -5.68
CA PRO A 44 25.87 -14.37 -4.69
C PRO A 44 24.81 -13.38 -5.19
N LYS A 45 23.53 -13.67 -4.87
CA LYS A 45 22.41 -12.80 -5.22
C LYS A 45 22.55 -11.47 -4.49
N HIS A 46 22.26 -10.38 -5.18
CA HIS A 46 22.22 -9.04 -4.63
C HIS A 46 20.99 -8.29 -5.14
N HIS A 47 20.53 -7.32 -4.35
CA HIS A 47 19.41 -6.46 -4.72
C HIS A 47 19.80 -5.56 -5.90
N LEU A 48 18.89 -5.38 -6.86
CA LEU A 48 19.15 -4.59 -8.08
C LEU A 48 18.75 -3.11 -7.96
N GLY A 49 18.05 -2.73 -6.90
CA GLY A 49 17.48 -1.37 -6.79
C GLY A 49 16.21 -1.19 -7.63
N GLU A 50 15.68 -2.27 -8.17
CA GLU A 50 14.50 -2.29 -9.04
C GLU A 50 13.31 -2.93 -8.32
N GLY A 51 12.11 -2.49 -8.66
CA GLY A 51 10.85 -2.97 -8.08
C GLY A 51 10.50 -2.33 -6.74
N TYR A 52 9.40 -2.79 -6.16
CA TYR A 52 8.77 -2.23 -4.98
C TYR A 52 8.56 -3.30 -3.89
N SER A 53 7.91 -2.93 -2.78
CA SER A 53 7.41 -3.93 -1.83
C SER A 53 6.52 -4.95 -2.55
N ASP A 54 6.57 -6.20 -2.07
CA ASP A 54 5.66 -7.27 -2.46
C ASP A 54 4.22 -7.05 -1.95
N HIS A 55 4.03 -6.09 -1.04
CA HIS A 55 2.73 -5.67 -0.53
C HIS A 55 2.32 -4.31 -1.11
N LEU A 56 1.03 -4.17 -1.37
CA LEU A 56 0.45 -2.92 -1.83
C LEU A 56 -0.02 -2.08 -0.64
N PRO A 57 0.23 -0.75 -0.63
CA PRO A 57 -0.27 0.10 0.44
C PRO A 57 -1.80 0.08 0.52
N ILE A 58 -2.31 0.28 1.73
CA ILE A 58 -3.74 0.51 1.98
C ILE A 58 -3.91 1.98 2.34
N TYR A 59 -4.96 2.59 1.82
CA TYR A 59 -5.35 3.95 2.19
C TYR A 59 -6.80 3.99 2.68
N ALA A 60 -7.16 5.09 3.33
CA ALA A 60 -8.51 5.43 3.74
C ALA A 60 -8.76 6.91 3.49
N LEU A 61 -10.03 7.27 3.35
CA LEU A 61 -10.44 8.67 3.21
C LEU A 61 -10.89 9.23 4.55
N PHE A 62 -10.58 10.51 4.75
CA PHE A 62 -10.94 11.26 5.94
C PHE A 62 -11.69 12.53 5.54
N ARG A 63 -12.67 12.92 6.34
CA ARG A 63 -13.40 14.18 6.20
C ARG A 63 -13.25 15.01 7.47
N LEU A 64 -13.48 16.32 7.33
CA LEU A 64 -13.64 17.24 8.46
C LEU A 64 -15.11 17.35 8.86
#